data_AF-A0A4S8LVV0-F1
#
_entry.id   AF-A0A4S8LVV0-F1
#
_cell.length_a   1.000
_cell.length_b   1.000
_cell.length_c   1.000
_cell.angle_alpha   90.00
_cell.angle_beta   90.00
_cell.angle_gamma   90.00
#
_symmetry.space_group_name_H-M   'P 1'
#
loop_
_entity.id
_entity.type
_entity.pdbx_description
1 polymer ?
#
loop_
_entity_poly.entity_id
_entity_poly.type
_entity_poly.pdbx_seq_one_letter_code
_entity_poly.pdbx_strand_id
1 'polypeptide(L)'
;MCSICSCEDCWASITIWHSILAILFSETGLLPVRYRRLQLTLSYLKYLILVPRHQYASAAFRHSCALYNNCSSCWIGDVIHTLENLPIPVHVTLQGLLHTKSVDAMIEQVAESWESSLQMFMQDATRTLVLRKRVEYDSKGVMREYRLWAYRSYLDLIRVPTHRKAYFRFVTSNHHFAIELL
;
A
#
# COMPACT_ATOMS: atom_id res chain seq x y z
N MET A 1 -1.84 -34.64 14.56
CA MET A 1 -1.77 -34.79 13.09
C MET A 1 -2.50 -33.62 12.46
N CYS A 2 -1.76 -32.61 12.02
CA CYS A 2 -2.26 -31.65 11.03
C CYS A 2 -1.06 -31.34 10.14
N SER A 3 -1.07 -31.95 8.97
CA SER A 3 0.00 -31.87 7.97
C SER A 3 0.18 -30.43 7.53
N ILE A 4 1.37 -29.89 7.79
CA ILE A 4 1.83 -28.62 7.23
C ILE A 4 2.14 -28.92 5.76
N CYS A 5 1.18 -28.65 4.88
CA CYS A 5 1.42 -28.63 3.45
C CYS A 5 2.41 -27.50 3.15
N SER A 6 3.51 -27.87 2.50
CA SER A 6 4.46 -26.98 1.83
C SER A 6 3.73 -25.88 1.08
N CYS A 7 3.90 -24.65 1.55
CA CYS A 7 3.39 -23.42 0.95
C CYS A 7 4.55 -22.45 0.71
N GLU A 8 5.69 -22.97 0.24
CA GLU A 8 6.83 -22.14 -0.15
C GLU A 8 6.76 -21.79 -1.65
N ASP A 9 6.07 -22.59 -2.47
CA ASP A 9 5.96 -22.37 -3.92
C ASP A 9 4.84 -21.39 -4.35
N CYS A 10 3.92 -21.02 -3.45
CA CYS A 10 2.89 -20.01 -3.75
C CYS A 10 3.43 -18.57 -3.75
N TRP A 11 4.55 -18.31 -3.06
CA TRP A 11 5.13 -16.97 -2.97
C TRP A 11 5.77 -16.52 -4.29
N ALA A 12 6.29 -17.45 -5.09
CA ALA A 12 6.91 -17.17 -6.38
C ALA A 12 5.90 -16.83 -7.49
N SER A 13 4.65 -17.32 -7.39
CA SER A 13 3.58 -16.93 -8.33
C SER A 13 2.91 -15.60 -7.96
N ILE A 14 2.99 -15.17 -6.70
CA ILE A 14 2.44 -13.88 -6.24
C ILE A 14 3.36 -12.70 -6.66
N THR A 15 4.68 -12.91 -6.74
CA THR A 15 5.64 -11.87 -7.12
C THR A 15 5.51 -11.41 -8.57
N ILE A 16 5.10 -12.27 -9.50
CA ILE A 16 4.94 -11.89 -10.92
C ILE A 16 3.74 -10.97 -11.15
N TRP A 17 2.64 -11.14 -10.40
CA TRP A 17 1.46 -10.27 -10.49
C TRP A 17 1.67 -8.89 -9.84
N HIS A 18 2.64 -8.76 -8.93
CA HIS A 18 2.95 -7.49 -8.27
C HIS A 18 3.69 -6.50 -9.17
N SER A 19 4.46 -6.96 -10.16
CA SER A 19 5.32 -6.09 -10.99
C SER A 19 4.55 -5.08 -11.84
N ILE A 20 3.43 -5.47 -12.46
CA ILE A 20 2.62 -4.59 -13.33
C ILE A 20 1.77 -3.62 -12.48
N LEU A 21 1.24 -4.09 -11.35
CA LEU A 21 0.38 -3.27 -10.50
C LEU A 21 1.18 -2.18 -9.76
N ALA A 22 2.42 -2.47 -9.34
CA ALA A 22 3.29 -1.47 -8.72
C ALA A 22 3.49 -0.25 -9.63
N ILE A 23 3.74 -0.49 -10.93
CA ILE A 23 3.86 0.57 -11.94
C ILE A 23 2.54 1.34 -12.08
N LEU A 24 1.40 0.64 -12.10
CA LEU A 24 0.11 1.32 -12.17
C LEU A 24 -0.07 2.31 -11.01
N PHE A 25 0.25 1.89 -9.78
CA PHE A 25 0.14 2.75 -8.60
C PHE A 25 1.17 3.90 -8.61
N SER A 26 2.40 3.66 -9.08
CA SER A 26 3.42 4.71 -9.20
C SER A 26 3.04 5.81 -10.19
N GLU A 27 2.34 5.44 -11.27
CA GLU A 27 1.97 6.35 -12.36
C GLU A 27 0.60 7.03 -12.16
N THR A 28 -0.34 6.37 -11.47
CA THR A 28 -1.65 6.96 -11.19
C THR A 28 -1.68 7.72 -9.88
N GLY A 29 -0.73 7.47 -8.98
CA GLY A 29 -0.76 8.00 -7.62
C GLY A 29 -1.91 7.43 -6.79
N LEU A 30 -2.47 6.28 -7.19
CA LEU A 30 -3.52 5.61 -6.45
C LEU A 30 -2.92 4.73 -5.35
N LEU A 31 -3.62 4.70 -4.21
CA LEU A 31 -3.30 3.79 -3.12
C LEU A 31 -4.00 2.45 -3.35
N PRO A 32 -3.34 1.29 -3.16
CA PRO A 32 -4.02 0.02 -3.24
C PRO A 32 -5.17 -0.06 -2.23
N VAL A 33 -6.26 -0.71 -2.63
CA VAL A 33 -7.50 -0.80 -1.84
C VAL A 33 -7.25 -1.34 -0.43
N ARG A 34 -6.29 -2.27 -0.28
CA ARG A 34 -5.90 -2.83 1.04
C ARG A 34 -5.39 -1.76 2.00
N TYR A 35 -4.41 -0.96 1.58
CA TYR A 35 -3.88 0.15 2.39
C TYR A 35 -4.93 1.23 2.65
N ARG A 36 -5.78 1.52 1.66
CA ARG A 36 -6.87 2.50 1.85
C ARG A 36 -7.89 2.05 2.89
N ARG A 37 -8.28 0.77 2.87
CA ARG A 37 -9.19 0.19 3.87
C ARG A 37 -8.57 0.21 5.26
N LEU A 38 -7.28 -0.07 5.39
CA LEU A 38 -6.56 0.01 6.67
C LEU A 38 -6.55 1.44 7.22
N GLN A 39 -6.19 2.44 6.40
CA GLN A 39 -6.23 3.84 6.82
C GLN A 39 -7.62 4.28 7.31
N LEU A 40 -8.68 3.88 6.60
CA LEU A 40 -10.06 4.18 6.99
C LEU A 40 -10.44 3.48 8.30
N THR A 41 -10.03 2.23 8.46
CA THR A 41 -10.32 1.45 9.68
C THR A 41 -9.58 2.03 10.89
N LEU A 42 -8.33 2.42 10.74
CA LEU A 42 -7.55 3.11 11.79
C LEU A 42 -8.13 4.50 12.11
N SER A 43 -8.58 5.24 11.10
CA SER A 43 -9.27 6.54 11.31
C SER A 43 -10.59 6.36 12.05
N TYR A 44 -11.34 5.30 11.73
CA TYR A 44 -12.57 4.94 12.45
C TYR A 44 -12.28 4.51 13.89
N LEU A 45 -11.20 3.75 14.12
CA LEU A 45 -10.73 3.40 15.45
C LEU A 45 -10.39 4.66 16.28
N LYS A 46 -9.69 5.64 15.69
CA LYS A 46 -9.44 6.93 16.34
C LYS A 46 -10.74 7.62 16.77
N TYR A 47 -11.75 7.60 15.91
CA TYR A 47 -13.09 8.10 16.25
C TYR A 47 -13.69 7.33 17.45
N LEU A 48 -13.65 6.00 17.44
CA LEU A 48 -14.17 5.17 18.53
C LEU A 48 -13.52 5.43 19.90
N ILE A 49 -12.23 5.79 19.92
CA ILE A 49 -11.50 6.14 21.15
C ILE A 49 -11.98 7.48 21.71
N LEU A 50 -12.26 8.46 20.83
CA LEU A 50 -12.71 9.80 21.21
C LEU A 50 -14.18 9.85 21.62
N VAL A 51 -14.98 8.88 21.18
CA VAL A 51 -16.42 8.83 21.43
C VAL A 51 -16.74 8.62 22.93
N PRO A 52 -17.71 9.37 23.49
CA PRO A 52 -18.16 9.17 24.86
C PRO A 52 -18.66 7.76 25.17
N ARG A 53 -18.41 7.28 26.39
CA ARG A 53 -18.73 5.91 26.86
C ARG A 53 -20.21 5.55 26.83
N HIS A 54 -21.10 6.53 26.78
CA HIS A 54 -22.55 6.32 26.75
C HIS A 54 -23.10 6.01 25.34
N GLN A 55 -22.28 6.19 24.29
CA GLN A 55 -22.69 5.86 22.93
C GLN A 55 -22.49 4.37 22.64
N TYR A 56 -23.43 3.79 21.89
CA TYR A 56 -23.39 2.38 21.49
C TYR A 56 -22.08 1.99 20.78
N ALA A 57 -21.50 2.91 20.01
CA ALA A 57 -20.23 2.69 19.31
C ALA A 57 -19.08 2.40 20.29
N SER A 58 -18.99 3.13 21.41
CA SER A 58 -17.97 2.89 22.44
C SER A 58 -18.18 1.57 23.18
N ALA A 59 -19.44 1.22 23.45
CA ALA A 59 -19.80 -0.07 24.07
C ALA A 59 -19.42 -1.25 23.16
N ALA A 60 -19.75 -1.18 21.87
CA ALA A 60 -19.39 -2.20 20.88
C ALA A 60 -17.86 -2.34 20.71
N PHE A 61 -17.13 -1.22 20.76
CA PHE A 61 -15.68 -1.22 20.72
C PHE A 61 -15.08 -1.95 21.93
N ARG A 62 -15.51 -1.61 23.15
CA ARG A 62 -15.05 -2.27 24.38
C ARG A 62 -15.38 -3.77 24.39
N HIS A 63 -16.55 -4.15 23.88
CA HIS A 63 -16.92 -5.55 23.71
C HIS A 63 -15.97 -6.27 22.73
N SER A 64 -15.61 -5.61 21.62
CA SER A 64 -14.64 -6.13 20.66
C SER A 64 -13.25 -6.33 21.28
N CYS A 65 -12.81 -5.40 22.14
CA CYS A 65 -11.55 -5.57 22.89
C CYS A 65 -11.61 -6.76 23.88
N ALA A 66 -12.75 -6.95 24.55
CA ALA A 66 -12.94 -8.09 25.44
C ALA A 66 -12.93 -9.43 24.67
N LEU A 67 -13.56 -9.48 23.50
CA LEU A 67 -13.52 -10.65 22.61
C LEU A 67 -12.09 -10.98 22.17
N TYR A 68 -11.29 -9.96 21.82
CA TYR A 68 -9.89 -10.16 21.47
C TYR A 68 -9.09 -10.77 22.63
N ASN A 69 -9.27 -10.26 23.86
CA ASN A 69 -8.62 -10.80 25.05
C ASN A 69 -9.04 -12.24 25.36
N ASN A 70 -10.26 -12.62 24.98
CA ASN A 70 -10.77 -13.98 25.09
C ASN A 70 -10.38 -14.87 23.89
N CYS A 71 -9.41 -14.44 23.06
CA CYS A 71 -8.94 -15.12 21.85
C CYS A 71 -10.07 -15.49 20.87
N SER A 72 -11.16 -14.70 20.85
CA SER A 72 -12.31 -14.91 19.97
C SER A 72 -12.21 -14.05 18.71
N SER A 73 -12.79 -14.52 17.61
CA SER A 73 -12.80 -13.80 16.34
C SER A 73 -13.47 -12.43 16.49
N CYS A 74 -12.75 -11.36 16.15
CA CYS A 74 -13.25 -10.01 16.18
C CYS A 74 -12.53 -9.15 15.15
N TRP A 75 -13.19 -8.07 14.71
CA TRP A 75 -12.64 -7.17 13.70
C TRP A 75 -11.32 -6.50 14.13
N ILE A 76 -11.08 -6.33 15.44
CA ILE A 76 -9.80 -5.79 15.95
C ILE A 76 -8.67 -6.80 15.70
N GLY A 77 -8.92 -8.09 15.91
CA GLY A 77 -7.98 -9.15 15.59
C GLY A 77 -7.69 -9.23 14.10
N ASP A 78 -8.71 -9.06 13.26
CA ASP A 78 -8.53 -9.00 11.80
C ASP A 78 -7.66 -7.80 11.39
N VAL A 79 -7.81 -6.64 12.04
CA VAL A 79 -6.96 -5.47 11.79
C VAL A 79 -5.51 -5.74 12.17
N ILE A 80 -5.26 -6.32 13.34
CA ILE A 80 -3.89 -6.67 13.79
C ILE A 80 -3.28 -7.67 12.80
N HIS A 81 -4.01 -8.74 12.49
CA HIS A 81 -3.56 -9.76 11.55
C HIS A 81 -3.29 -9.19 10.15
N THR A 82 -4.13 -8.27 9.66
CA THR A 82 -3.93 -7.67 8.33
C THR A 82 -2.75 -6.71 8.27
N LEU A 83 -2.39 -6.05 9.38
CA LEU A 83 -1.20 -5.19 9.53
C LEU A 83 0.09 -6.02 9.60
N GLU A 84 0.06 -7.15 10.29
CA GLU A 84 1.19 -8.09 10.34
C GLU A 84 1.46 -8.76 8.99
N ASN A 85 0.41 -9.07 8.22
CA ASN A 85 0.53 -9.67 6.89
C ASN A 85 0.79 -8.67 5.75
N LEU A 86 1.20 -7.44 6.05
CA LEU A 86 1.61 -6.50 5.02
C LEU A 86 2.98 -6.91 4.45
N PRO A 87 3.29 -6.55 3.17
CA PRO A 87 4.62 -6.78 2.60
C PRO A 87 5.76 -6.24 3.47
N ILE A 88 5.51 -5.12 4.14
CA ILE A 88 6.34 -4.59 5.22
C ILE A 88 5.47 -4.56 6.47
N PRO A 89 5.73 -5.46 7.44
CA PRO A 89 4.82 -5.67 8.56
C PRO A 89 4.85 -4.49 9.53
N VAL A 90 3.68 -4.09 10.00
CA VAL A 90 3.53 -3.08 11.06
C VAL A 90 3.08 -3.81 12.32
N HIS A 91 3.98 -3.96 13.29
CA HIS A 91 3.70 -4.71 14.51
C HIS A 91 2.89 -3.86 15.48
N VAL A 92 1.76 -4.39 15.96
CA VAL A 92 0.83 -3.62 16.78
C VAL A 92 0.35 -4.45 17.98
N THR A 93 0.43 -3.85 19.15
CA THR A 93 -0.17 -4.37 20.38
C THR A 93 -1.56 -3.75 20.60
N LEU A 94 -2.51 -4.50 21.15
CA LEU A 94 -3.84 -4.00 21.54
C LEU A 94 -3.77 -2.71 22.36
N GLN A 95 -2.82 -2.60 23.29
CA GLN A 95 -2.63 -1.39 24.11
C GLN A 95 -2.29 -0.14 23.28
N GLY A 96 -1.57 -0.31 22.17
CA GLY A 96 -1.29 0.76 21.22
C GLY A 96 -2.55 1.24 20.49
N LEU A 97 -3.49 0.33 20.20
CA LEU A 97 -4.76 0.65 19.53
C LEU A 97 -5.75 1.43 20.40
N LEU A 98 -5.51 1.54 21.71
CA LEU A 98 -6.35 2.31 22.63
C LEU A 98 -5.95 3.78 22.74
N HIS A 99 -4.77 4.15 22.23
CA HIS A 99 -4.21 5.50 22.35
C HIS A 99 -4.30 6.26 21.02
N THR A 100 -4.92 7.43 21.03
CA THR A 100 -5.12 8.25 19.81
C THR A 100 -3.81 8.63 19.12
N LYS A 101 -2.80 9.04 19.89
CA LYS A 101 -1.47 9.38 19.35
C LYS A 101 -0.78 8.19 18.69
N SER A 102 -0.95 7.00 19.26
CA SER A 102 -0.40 5.76 18.71
C SER A 102 -1.11 5.37 17.42
N VAL A 103 -2.42 5.59 17.32
CA VAL A 103 -3.18 5.35 16.08
C VAL A 103 -2.75 6.30 14.96
N ASP A 104 -2.48 7.57 15.28
CA ASP A 104 -1.95 8.52 14.30
C ASP A 104 -0.57 8.07 13.78
N ALA A 105 0.34 7.66 14.67
CA ALA A 105 1.62 7.10 14.29
C ALA A 105 1.48 5.82 13.46
N MET A 106 0.49 4.96 13.74
CA MET A 106 0.21 3.77 12.93
C MET A 106 -0.28 4.10 11.53
N ILE A 107 -1.11 5.14 11.37
CA ILE A 107 -1.56 5.58 10.05
C ILE A 107 -0.36 6.04 9.20
N GLU A 108 0.58 6.74 9.82
CA GLU A 108 1.84 7.17 9.19
C GLU A 108 2.72 5.96 8.83
N GLN A 109 2.93 5.02 9.76
CA GLN A 109 3.68 3.79 9.49
C GLN A 109 3.06 2.92 8.37
N VAL A 110 1.73 2.87 8.26
CA VAL A 110 1.06 2.17 7.15
C VAL A 110 1.33 2.87 5.81
N ALA A 111 1.42 4.20 5.80
CA ALA A 111 1.80 4.95 4.61
C ALA A 111 3.27 4.74 4.23
N GLU A 112 4.17 4.76 5.21
CA GLU A 112 5.60 4.47 5.03
C GLU A 112 5.84 3.02 4.58
N SER A 113 5.10 2.06 5.14
CA SER A 113 5.12 0.64 4.73
C SER A 113 4.73 0.47 3.27
N TRP A 114 3.71 1.21 2.81
CA TRP A 114 3.35 1.23 1.39
C TRP A 114 4.47 1.80 0.52
N GLU A 115 5.01 2.96 0.88
CA GLU A 115 6.05 3.62 0.10
C GLU A 115 7.32 2.78 0.00
N SER A 116 7.74 2.20 1.12
CA SER A 116 8.88 1.31 1.20
C SER A 116 8.65 0.03 0.38
N SER A 117 7.44 -0.53 0.43
CA SER A 117 7.09 -1.71 -0.37
C SER A 117 7.14 -1.39 -1.86
N LEU A 118 6.58 -0.26 -2.27
CA LEU A 118 6.65 0.21 -3.65
C LEU A 118 8.10 0.46 -4.11
N GLN A 119 8.91 1.07 -3.25
CA GLN A 119 10.33 1.31 -3.52
C GLN A 119 11.11 0.00 -3.72
N MET A 120 10.89 -1.00 -2.86
CA MET A 120 11.48 -2.33 -3.01
C MET A 120 11.10 -2.96 -4.36
N PHE A 121 9.80 -2.92 -4.73
CA PHE A 121 9.35 -3.42 -6.02
C PHE A 121 9.99 -2.68 -7.20
N MET A 122 10.09 -1.36 -7.12
CA MET A 122 10.76 -0.56 -8.15
C MET A 122 12.23 -0.92 -8.25
N GLN A 123 12.95 -1.13 -7.15
CA GLN A 123 14.37 -1.49 -7.17
C GLN A 123 14.65 -2.91 -7.67
N ASP A 124 13.72 -3.84 -7.44
CA ASP A 124 13.84 -5.23 -7.88
C ASP A 124 13.53 -5.39 -9.39
N ALA A 125 12.49 -4.72 -9.89
CA ALA A 125 12.02 -4.93 -11.25
C ALA A 125 12.92 -4.29 -12.32
N THR A 126 13.69 -5.09 -13.07
CA THR A 126 14.58 -4.66 -14.17
C THR A 126 13.91 -3.72 -15.19
N ARG A 127 12.62 -3.92 -15.45
CA ARG A 127 11.82 -3.17 -16.43
C ARG A 127 11.56 -1.71 -16.04
N THR A 128 11.79 -1.35 -14.78
CA THR A 128 11.49 -0.03 -14.22
C THR A 128 12.67 0.95 -14.29
N LEU A 129 13.77 0.63 -14.99
CA LEU A 129 14.94 1.51 -15.08
C LEU A 129 14.61 2.96 -15.47
N VAL A 130 13.73 3.14 -16.46
CA VAL A 130 13.26 4.46 -16.92
C VAL A 130 12.45 5.17 -15.83
N LEU A 131 11.67 4.43 -15.04
CA LEU A 131 10.89 4.96 -13.93
C LEU A 131 11.78 5.37 -12.75
N ARG A 132 12.80 4.57 -12.40
CA ARG A 132 13.73 4.84 -11.29
C ARG A 132 14.57 6.09 -11.53
N LYS A 133 15.03 6.29 -12.77
CA LYS A 133 15.89 7.42 -13.14
C LYS A 133 15.10 8.61 -13.71
N ARG A 134 13.77 8.61 -13.54
CA ARG A 134 12.92 9.66 -14.09
C ARG A 134 13.17 10.98 -13.36
N VAL A 135 13.36 12.03 -14.15
CA VAL A 135 13.35 13.41 -13.68
C VAL A 135 12.12 14.09 -14.28
N GLU A 136 11.30 14.70 -13.44
CA GLU A 136 10.13 15.47 -13.87
C GLU A 136 10.42 16.96 -13.78
N TYR A 137 9.99 17.72 -14.78
CA TYR A 137 10.10 19.17 -14.79
C TYR A 137 8.70 19.77 -14.71
N ASP A 138 8.58 20.87 -13.97
CA ASP A 138 7.36 21.66 -13.94
C ASP A 138 7.21 22.49 -15.22
N SER A 139 6.01 23.04 -15.44
CA SER A 139 5.71 23.96 -16.54
C SER A 139 6.66 25.17 -16.63
N LYS A 140 7.31 25.53 -15.52
CA LYS A 140 8.29 26.61 -15.40
C LYS A 140 9.75 26.16 -15.62
N GLY A 141 9.98 24.91 -16.01
CA GLY A 141 11.31 24.34 -16.21
C GLY A 141 12.07 23.99 -14.93
N VAL A 142 11.43 24.10 -13.75
CA VAL A 142 12.03 23.72 -12.47
C VAL A 142 11.90 22.21 -12.27
N MET A 143 12.99 21.56 -11.85
CA MET A 143 12.98 20.14 -11.51
C MET A 143 12.01 19.89 -10.34
N ARG A 144 11.04 19.01 -10.53
CA ARG A 144 10.12 18.59 -9.46
C ARG A 144 10.83 17.61 -8.54
N GLU A 145 10.49 17.70 -7.26
CA GLU A 145 10.89 16.71 -6.27
C GLU A 145 10.39 15.32 -6.71
N TYR A 146 11.29 14.34 -6.66
CA TYR A 146 10.97 12.98 -7.04
C TYR A 146 9.98 12.39 -6.04
N ARG A 147 8.78 12.07 -6.51
CA ARG A 147 7.76 11.34 -5.74
C ARG A 147 7.57 9.95 -6.32
N LEU A 148 7.70 8.92 -5.47
CA LEU A 148 7.58 7.51 -5.87
C LEU A 148 6.22 7.19 -6.49
N TRP A 149 5.14 7.74 -5.94
CA TRP A 149 3.79 7.55 -6.44
C TRP A 149 3.06 8.90 -6.54
N ALA A 150 2.75 9.31 -7.76
CA ALA A 150 2.05 10.56 -8.03
C ALA A 150 1.29 10.45 -9.35
N TYR A 151 0.20 11.18 -9.47
CA TYR A 151 -0.48 11.31 -10.76
C TYR A 151 0.44 12.02 -11.76
N ARG A 152 0.71 11.36 -12.89
CA ARG A 152 1.69 11.84 -13.87
C ARG A 152 1.05 12.74 -14.93
N SER A 153 1.67 13.88 -15.20
CA SER A 153 1.17 14.90 -16.13
C SER A 153 1.03 14.40 -17.57
N TYR A 154 1.86 13.44 -18.00
CA TYR A 154 1.77 12.89 -19.35
C TYR A 154 0.45 12.14 -19.61
N LEU A 155 -0.23 11.68 -18.56
CA LEU A 155 -1.54 11.03 -18.67
C LEU A 155 -2.60 12.02 -19.18
N ASP A 156 -2.48 13.30 -18.84
CA ASP A 156 -3.36 14.37 -19.32
C ASP A 156 -2.85 15.00 -20.61
N LEU A 157 -1.53 15.18 -20.74
CA LEU A 157 -0.90 15.82 -21.89
C LEU A 157 -1.11 15.01 -23.17
N ILE A 158 -1.02 13.68 -23.08
CA ILE A 158 -1.29 12.78 -24.20
C ILE A 158 -2.77 12.45 -24.25
N ARG A 159 -3.52 13.23 -25.05
CA ARG A 159 -4.97 13.07 -25.22
C ARG A 159 -5.36 11.82 -26.02
N VAL A 160 -4.55 11.44 -27.00
CA VAL A 160 -4.84 10.29 -27.88
C VAL A 160 -4.55 8.98 -27.14
N PRO A 161 -5.54 8.09 -26.95
CA PRO A 161 -5.36 6.86 -26.19
C PRO A 161 -4.26 5.94 -26.75
N THR A 162 -4.13 5.86 -28.08
CA THR A 162 -3.11 5.05 -28.75
C THR A 162 -1.70 5.52 -28.42
N HIS A 163 -1.46 6.83 -28.46
CA HIS A 163 -0.17 7.42 -28.10
C HIS A 163 0.12 7.26 -26.61
N ARG A 164 -0.89 7.38 -25.75
CA ARG A 164 -0.73 7.16 -24.31
C ARG A 164 -0.31 5.72 -24.01
N LYS A 165 -0.93 4.74 -24.67
CA LYS A 165 -0.54 3.32 -24.55
C LYS A 165 0.88 3.07 -25.06
N ALA A 166 1.26 3.66 -26.19
CA ALA A 166 2.61 3.53 -26.73
C ALA A 166 3.66 4.14 -25.78
N TYR A 167 3.37 5.32 -25.24
CA TYR A 167 4.24 5.99 -24.26
C TYR A 167 4.36 5.20 -22.95
N PHE A 168 3.24 4.70 -22.42
CA PHE A 168 3.25 3.86 -21.23
C PHE A 168 4.11 2.60 -21.47
N ARG A 169 3.92 1.91 -22.59
CA ARG A 169 4.76 0.75 -22.98
C ARG A 169 6.24 1.10 -23.10
N PHE A 170 6.57 2.28 -23.61
CA PHE A 170 7.93 2.76 -23.65
C PHE A 170 8.52 2.93 -22.25
N VAL A 171 7.81 3.67 -21.38
CA VAL A 171 8.19 3.94 -20.00
C VAL A 171 8.37 2.67 -19.16
N THR A 172 7.49 1.68 -19.36
CA THR A 172 7.53 0.42 -18.60
C THR A 172 8.44 -0.63 -19.22
N SER A 173 9.25 -0.26 -20.22
CA SER A 173 10.09 -1.19 -20.98
C SER A 173 9.29 -2.40 -21.53
N ASN A 174 8.03 -2.17 -21.91
CA ASN A 174 7.12 -3.18 -22.47
C ASN A 174 6.92 -2.92 -23.98
N HIS A 175 8.03 -2.78 -24.69
CA HIS A 175 8.08 -2.51 -26.12
C HIS A 175 9.10 -3.44 -26.79
N HIS A 176 8.99 -3.64 -28.10
CA HIS A 176 9.79 -4.63 -28.84
C HIS A 176 11.31 -4.37 -28.81
N PHE A 177 11.73 -3.12 -28.52
CA PHE A 177 13.13 -2.73 -28.40
C PHE A 177 13.66 -2.69 -26.96
N ALA A 178 12.84 -3.08 -25.98
CA ALA A 178 13.31 -3.25 -24.61
C ALA A 178 14.18 -4.52 -24.56
N ILE A 179 15.47 -4.36 -24.81
CA ILE A 179 16.45 -5.42 -24.55
C ILE A 179 16.63 -5.46 -23.03
N GLU A 180 15.89 -6.37 -22.39
CA GLU A 180 16.13 -6.74 -21.00
C GLU A 180 17.49 -7.48 -21.00
N LEU A 181 18.56 -6.77 -20.61
CA LEU A 181 19.84 -7.39 -20.29
C LEU A 181 19.58 -8.40 -19.16
N LEU A 182 19.49 -9.68 -19.54
CA LEU A 182 19.48 -10.85 -18.65
C LEU A 182 20.77 -10.91 -17.83
#